data_AF-A0A834LGK0-F1
#
_entry.id   AF-A0A834LGK0-F1
#
_cell.length_a   1.000
_cell.length_b   1.000
_cell.length_c   1.000
_cell.angle_alpha   90.00
_cell.angle_beta   90.00
_cell.angle_gamma   90.00
#
_symmetry.space_group_name_H-M   'P 1'
#
loop_
_entity.id
_entity.type
_entity.pdbx_description
1 polymer ?
#
loop_
_entity_poly.entity_id
_entity_poly.type
_entity_poly.pdbx_seq_one_letter_code
_entity_poly.pdbx_strand_id
1 'polypeptide(L)'
;MATKVQLILCIFFFSLALSLPSHARPSKAKAKNPTSFNFIKHLEGCHKGETVKGLKHLKKYLEAFGYLNYSTNQAHAKDDNFDDYLEAAIKIY
;
A
#
# COMPACT_ATOMS: atom_id res chain seq x y z
N MET A 1 -29.57 20.45 -35.61
CA MET A 1 -28.99 19.18 -36.13
C MET A 1 -27.87 18.67 -35.20
N ALA A 2 -26.98 19.54 -34.69
CA ALA A 2 -25.88 19.17 -33.81
C ALA A 2 -26.27 18.52 -32.45
N THR A 3 -27.34 18.97 -31.80
CA THR A 3 -27.76 18.44 -30.48
C THR A 3 -28.26 17.00 -30.53
N LYS A 4 -28.89 16.60 -31.63
CA LYS A 4 -29.34 15.21 -31.84
C LYS A 4 -28.15 14.27 -32.05
N VAL A 5 -27.12 14.71 -32.78
CA VAL A 5 -25.88 13.95 -33.00
C VAL A 5 -25.12 13.76 -31.69
N GLN A 6 -25.01 14.82 -30.88
CA GLN A 6 -24.35 14.75 -29.56
C GLN A 6 -25.05 13.76 -28.63
N LEU A 7 -26.39 13.78 -28.59
CA LEU A 7 -27.16 12.85 -27.75
C LEU A 7 -26.93 11.39 -28.17
N ILE A 8 -26.88 11.13 -29.48
CA ILE A 8 -26.63 9.78 -30.03
C ILE A 8 -25.23 9.29 -29.65
N LEU A 9 -24.21 10.15 -29.73
CA LEU A 9 -22.84 9.82 -29.31
C LEU A 9 -22.78 9.49 -27.82
N CYS A 10 -23.43 10.29 -26.95
CA CYS A 10 -23.48 10.02 -25.52
C CYS A 10 -24.12 8.65 -25.20
N ILE A 11 -25.22 8.31 -25.88
CA ILE A 11 -25.91 7.02 -25.67
C ILE A 11 -25.02 5.85 -26.12
N PHE A 12 -24.31 6.01 -27.25
CA PHE A 12 -23.39 4.99 -27.74
C PHE A 12 -22.23 4.72 -26.77
N PHE A 13 -21.59 5.78 -26.27
CA PHE A 13 -20.52 5.66 -25.27
C PHE A 13 -21.01 5.01 -23.96
N PHE A 14 -22.20 5.37 -23.50
CA PHE A 14 -22.79 4.77 -22.30
C PHE A 14 -23.08 3.27 -22.47
N SER A 15 -23.58 2.89 -23.64
CA SER A 15 -23.87 1.49 -23.98
C SER A 15 -22.59 0.65 -24.10
N LEU A 16 -21.51 1.26 -24.60
CA LEU A 16 -20.19 0.63 -24.68
C LEU A 16 -19.57 0.42 -23.28
N ALA A 17 -19.74 1.38 -22.37
CA ALA A 17 -19.28 1.26 -20.98
C ALA A 17 -20.03 0.16 -20.22
N LEU A 18 -21.33 -0.03 -20.49
CA LEU A 18 -22.17 -1.04 -19.82
C LEU A 18 -21.92 -2.46 -20.37
N SER A 19 -21.42 -2.58 -21.60
CA SER A 19 -21.19 -3.87 -22.27
C SER A 19 -19.84 -4.51 -21.92
N LEU A 20 -19.03 -3.91 -21.05
CA LEU A 20 -17.78 -4.53 -20.58
C LEU A 20 -18.12 -5.75 -19.72
N PRO A 21 -17.85 -6.99 -20.18
CA PRO A 21 -18.08 -8.16 -19.36
C PRO A 21 -17.11 -8.11 -18.17
N SER A 22 -17.63 -7.86 -16.98
CA SER A 22 -16.87 -8.03 -15.74
C SER A 22 -16.67 -9.53 -15.50
N HIS A 23 -15.68 -10.11 -16.16
CA HIS A 23 -15.20 -11.46 -15.88
C HIS A 23 -14.21 -11.43 -14.71
N ALA A 24 -14.67 -10.87 -13.58
CA ALA A 24 -14.03 -11.13 -12.30
C ALA A 24 -14.39 -12.57 -11.90
N ARG A 25 -13.57 -13.54 -12.32
CA ARG A 25 -13.67 -14.92 -11.85
C ARG A 25 -13.37 -14.87 -10.35
N PRO A 26 -14.33 -15.16 -9.45
CA PRO A 26 -14.02 -15.23 -8.03
C PRO A 26 -13.04 -16.38 -7.88
N SER A 27 -11.76 -16.06 -7.68
CA SER A 27 -10.84 -17.07 -7.21
C SER A 27 -11.43 -17.57 -5.90
N LYS A 28 -11.68 -18.87 -5.78
CA LYS A 28 -11.87 -19.48 -4.47
C LYS A 28 -10.53 -19.30 -3.76
N ALA A 29 -10.34 -18.14 -3.15
CA ALA A 29 -9.24 -17.90 -2.26
C ALA A 29 -9.42 -18.94 -1.17
N LYS A 30 -8.63 -20.01 -1.22
CA LYS A 30 -8.42 -20.85 -0.06
C LYS A 30 -7.98 -19.86 1.00
N ALA A 31 -8.84 -19.57 1.97
CA ALA A 31 -8.63 -18.60 3.03
C ALA A 31 -7.51 -19.10 3.94
N LYS A 32 -6.31 -19.23 3.38
CA LYS A 32 -5.07 -19.38 4.10
C LYS A 32 -4.69 -17.95 4.40
N ASN A 33 -5.43 -17.32 5.30
CA ASN A 33 -5.31 -15.92 5.70
C ASN A 33 -3.81 -15.64 5.89
N PRO A 34 -3.10 -15.12 4.88
CA PRO A 34 -1.73 -14.73 5.08
C PRO A 34 -1.95 -13.38 5.74
N THR A 35 -1.99 -13.40 7.06
CA THR A 35 -2.04 -12.23 7.93
C THR A 35 -0.99 -11.24 7.42
N SER A 36 -1.41 -10.33 6.54
CA SER A 36 -0.50 -9.45 5.78
C SER A 36 0.36 -8.58 6.70
N PHE A 37 -0.06 -8.46 7.96
CA PHE A 37 0.54 -7.69 9.02
C PHE A 37 1.19 -8.53 10.13
N ASN A 38 1.28 -9.86 10.01
CA ASN A 38 1.93 -10.68 11.05
C ASN A 38 3.41 -10.31 11.24
N PHE A 39 4.06 -9.69 10.24
CA PHE A 39 5.44 -9.21 10.36
C PHE A 39 5.59 -8.04 11.35
N ILE A 40 4.49 -7.40 11.77
CA ILE A 40 4.53 -6.29 12.74
C ILE A 40 4.34 -6.82 14.17
N LYS A 41 3.68 -7.98 14.34
CA LYS A 41 3.34 -8.50 15.67
C LYS A 41 4.55 -8.70 16.58
N HIS A 42 5.68 -9.16 16.05
CA HIS A 42 6.89 -9.36 16.85
C HIS A 42 7.64 -8.05 17.16
N LEU A 43 7.17 -6.92 16.62
CA LEU A 43 7.67 -5.57 16.88
C LEU A 43 6.84 -4.84 17.94
N GLU A 44 5.77 -5.46 18.46
CA GLU A 44 4.93 -4.88 19.50
C GLU A 44 5.74 -4.64 20.78
N GLY A 45 5.59 -3.46 21.37
CA GLY A 45 6.36 -3.05 22.54
C GLY A 45 7.83 -2.70 22.25
N CYS A 46 8.24 -2.62 20.98
CA CYS A 46 9.54 -2.09 20.62
C CYS A 46 9.57 -0.56 20.79
N HIS A 47 10.70 -0.04 21.29
CA HIS A 47 10.90 1.37 21.55
C HIS A 47 12.07 1.93 20.75
N LYS A 48 12.07 3.25 20.59
CA LYS A 48 13.18 4.00 20.00
C LYS A 48 14.49 3.72 20.72
N GLY A 49 15.55 3.54 19.95
CA GLY A 49 16.90 3.18 20.41
C GLY A 49 17.15 1.67 20.47
N GLU A 50 16.11 0.84 20.32
CA GLU A 50 16.27 -0.61 20.25
C GLU A 50 16.63 -1.06 18.83
N THR A 51 17.39 -2.15 18.72
CA THR A 51 17.63 -2.84 17.45
C THR A 51 16.90 -4.17 17.46
N VAL A 52 15.80 -4.25 16.73
CA VAL A 52 14.91 -5.43 16.70
C VAL A 52 14.80 -5.97 15.29
N LYS A 53 15.14 -7.24 15.12
CA LYS A 53 15.14 -7.91 13.83
C LYS A 53 13.77 -7.79 13.15
N GLY A 54 13.76 -7.29 11.92
CA GLY A 54 12.53 -7.09 11.14
C GLY A 54 12.09 -5.63 11.05
N LEU A 55 12.65 -4.71 11.85
CA LEU A 55 12.39 -3.28 11.70
C LEU A 55 12.75 -2.76 10.30
N LYS A 56 13.76 -3.34 9.62
CA LYS A 56 14.04 -2.99 8.22
C LYS A 56 12.87 -3.26 7.27
N HIS A 57 12.04 -4.27 7.57
CA HIS A 57 10.84 -4.54 6.77
C HIS A 57 9.75 -3.51 7.05
N LEU A 58 9.60 -3.12 8.32
CA LEU A 58 8.69 -2.03 8.68
C LEU A 58 9.11 -0.70 8.04
N LYS A 59 10.42 -0.38 8.03
CA LYS A 59 10.97 0.79 7.34
C LYS A 59 10.59 0.79 5.85
N LYS A 60 10.86 -0.30 5.14
CA LYS A 60 10.49 -0.45 3.71
C LYS A 60 8.98 -0.36 3.48
N TYR A 61 8.19 -0.91 4.39
CA TYR A 61 6.74 -0.80 4.32
C TYR A 61 6.31 0.66 4.39
N LEU A 62 6.73 1.40 5.41
CA LEU A 62 6.38 2.82 5.56
C LEU A 62 6.91 3.69 4.41
N GLU A 63 8.09 3.36 3.87
CA GLU A 63 8.67 4.02 2.70
C GLU A 63 7.81 3.82 1.44
N ALA A 64 7.35 2.60 1.20
CA ALA A 64 6.47 2.29 0.06
C ALA A 64 5.13 3.05 0.09
N PHE A 65 4.67 3.43 1.28
CA PHE A 65 3.46 4.22 1.48
C PHE A 65 3.74 5.73 1.64
N GLY A 66 5.00 6.16 1.55
CA GLY A 66 5.39 7.58 1.59
C GLY A 66 5.47 8.20 2.99
N TYR A 67 5.39 7.40 4.06
CA TYR A 67 5.51 7.87 5.44
C TYR A 67 6.96 8.01 5.91
N LEU A 68 7.88 7.37 5.20
CA LEU A 68 9.29 7.35 5.53
C LEU A 68 10.12 7.63 4.28
N ASN A 69 11.14 8.47 4.41
CA ASN A 69 12.05 8.76 3.31
C ASN A 69 13.46 8.84 3.88
N TYR A 70 14.23 7.78 3.64
CA TYR A 70 15.66 7.80 3.92
C TYR A 70 16.42 8.25 2.67
N SER A 71 17.43 9.09 2.86
CA SER A 71 18.38 9.34 1.79
C SER A 71 19.10 8.04 1.42
N THR A 72 19.41 7.83 0.14
CA THR A 72 19.98 6.60 -0.45
C THR A 72 21.25 6.09 0.26
N ASN A 73 21.92 6.95 1.02
CA ASN A 73 23.18 6.68 1.72
C ASN A 73 23.03 6.53 3.25
N GLN A 74 21.83 6.59 3.81
CA GLN A 74 21.63 6.42 5.24
C GLN A 74 21.72 4.93 5.60
N ALA A 75 22.72 4.56 6.41
CA ALA A 75 22.89 3.20 6.93
C ALA A 75 21.60 2.67 7.60
N HIS A 76 20.87 3.58 8.24
CA HIS A 76 19.61 3.31 8.93
C HIS A 76 18.46 2.89 8.00
N ALA A 77 18.52 3.19 6.70
CA ALA A 77 17.50 2.74 5.75
C ALA A 77 17.41 1.21 5.61
N LYS A 78 18.51 0.51 5.92
CA LYS A 78 18.67 -0.93 5.67
C LYS A 78 18.91 -1.74 6.94
N ASP A 79 19.08 -1.07 8.08
CA ASP A 79 19.29 -1.72 9.37
C ASP A 79 17.97 -2.00 10.10
N ASP A 80 18.11 -2.72 11.20
CA ASP A 80 17.02 -3.08 12.10
C ASP A 80 16.98 -2.14 13.34
N ASN A 81 17.55 -0.93 13.25
CA ASN A 81 17.55 0.03 14.36
C ASN A 81 16.24 0.82 14.40
N PHE A 82 15.68 1.05 15.58
CA PHE A 82 14.54 1.94 15.78
C PHE A 82 15.04 3.38 15.97
N ASP A 83 15.17 4.10 14.87
CA ASP A 83 15.66 5.48 14.85
C ASP A 83 14.52 6.52 14.96
N ASP A 84 14.93 7.78 15.07
CA ASP A 84 14.08 8.96 15.15
C ASP A 84 13.12 9.11 13.96
N TYR A 85 13.58 8.72 12.76
CA TYR A 85 12.77 8.83 11.53
C TYR A 85 11.66 7.78 11.52
N LEU A 86 11.97 6.56 11.94
CA LEU A 86 10.98 5.50 12.10
C LEU A 86 9.95 5.85 13.18
N GLU A 87 10.39 6.41 14.32
CA GLU A 87 9.47 6.89 15.36
C GLU A 87 8.51 7.95 14.81
N ALA A 88 9.03 8.94 14.08
CA ALA A 88 8.22 9.98 13.47
C ALA A 88 7.23 9.42 12.45
N ALA A 89 7.67 8.50 11.58
CA ALA A 89 6.82 7.89 10.57
C ALA A 89 5.67 7.08 11.19
N ILE A 90 5.95 6.29 12.25
CA ILE A 90 4.93 5.51 12.95
C ILE A 90 3.89 6.42 13.64
N LYS A 91 4.31 7.58 14.16
CA LYS A 91 3.36 8.55 14.76
C LYS A 91 2.41 9.19 13.74
N ILE A 92 2.76 9.17 12.45
CA ILE A 92 1.98 9.78 11.37
C ILE A 92 1.07 8.75 10.68
N TYR A 93 1.49 7.48 10.60
CA TYR A 93 0.74 6.36 10.02
C TYR A 93 -0.46 5.96 10.87
#